data_AF-A0A9D2HI58-F1
#
_entry.id   AF-A0A9D2HI58-F1
#
_cell.length_a   1.000
_cell.length_b   1.000
_cell.length_c   1.000
_cell.angle_alpha   90.00
_cell.angle_beta   90.00
_cell.angle_gamma   90.00
#
_symmetry.space_group_name_H-M   'P 1'
#
loop_
_entity.id
_entity.type
_entity.pdbx_description
1 polymer ?
#
loop_
_entity_poly.entity_id
_entity_poly.type
_entity_poly.pdbx_seq_one_letter_code
_entity_poly.pdbx_strand_id
1 'polypeptide(L)'
;MKKTDNYLYNYRESGDNRKDILHEREDDDMQRIIIERLSVLEKDVLNSIKNDVQDERADMTISAVARRNFVSQALLVKLAKKMGFSGYRDLLFYLRQAQTEKEAKKNPQGSVAGSSRSLIRNYSSVLHEQFNDFFQESRGTVISVFGIENSELVAEFIVRRIMERENGFMAYKGCMMKKKDHKDKKGLMIVVSETGETETSVEMIKTAGRSGCHTIVFTANERSRAAAEADLPVIIEEKSWEFSDSNMFVPYAITAFILLFETRGETIKNEEV
;
A
#
# COMPACT_ATOMS: atom_id res chain seq x y z
N MET A 1 -31.51 27.65 -41.21
CA MET A 1 -32.20 28.80 -40.57
C MET A 1 -33.40 28.24 -39.83
N LYS A 2 -33.58 28.25 -38.51
CA LYS A 2 -33.18 29.11 -37.36
C LYS A 2 -32.95 28.17 -36.13
N LYS A 3 -31.94 28.30 -35.24
CA LYS A 3 -31.85 29.16 -34.01
C LYS A 3 -33.17 29.16 -33.19
N THR A 4 -33.27 28.96 -31.86
CA THR A 4 -32.36 29.06 -30.69
C THR A 4 -33.17 28.70 -29.42
N ASP A 5 -32.52 28.16 -28.37
CA ASP A 5 -32.68 28.42 -26.91
C ASP A 5 -34.05 28.25 -26.19
N ASN A 6 -34.19 27.92 -24.90
CA ASN A 6 -33.40 27.40 -23.77
C ASN A 6 -34.39 27.34 -22.55
N TYR A 7 -33.98 26.72 -21.43
CA TYR A 7 -34.55 26.77 -20.06
C TYR A 7 -35.41 25.60 -19.51
N LEU A 8 -34.68 24.62 -18.93
CA LEU A 8 -34.68 24.23 -17.50
C LEU A 8 -35.98 23.80 -16.79
N TYR A 9 -35.99 22.55 -16.29
CA TYR A 9 -36.15 22.29 -14.86
C TYR A 9 -35.33 21.04 -14.44
N ASN A 10 -34.37 21.26 -13.54
CA ASN A 10 -33.51 20.26 -12.93
C ASN A 10 -34.25 19.49 -11.82
N TYR A 11 -34.17 18.15 -11.83
CA TYR A 11 -34.25 17.34 -10.62
C TYR A 11 -32.84 16.84 -10.29
N ARG A 12 -32.24 17.43 -9.24
CA ARG A 12 -31.01 16.93 -8.60
C ARG A 12 -31.40 15.81 -7.64
N GLU A 13 -31.00 14.58 -7.94
CA GLU A 13 -30.84 13.55 -6.92
C GLU A 13 -29.62 13.93 -6.06
N SER A 14 -29.90 14.43 -4.86
CA SER A 14 -28.94 14.58 -3.77
C SER A 14 -29.31 13.55 -2.72
N GLY A 15 -28.85 12.31 -2.91
CA GLY A 15 -29.39 11.18 -2.18
C GLY A 15 -28.43 10.04 -1.92
N ASP A 16 -27.13 10.28 -1.75
CA ASP A 16 -26.24 9.28 -1.12
C ASP A 16 -24.93 9.89 -0.62
N ASN A 17 -25.03 10.65 0.46
CA ASN A 17 -23.88 11.24 1.16
C ASN A 17 -24.30 11.77 2.54
N ARG A 18 -25.60 12.08 2.72
CA ARG A 18 -26.12 12.54 4.02
C ARG A 18 -26.23 11.41 5.03
N LYS A 19 -26.46 10.16 4.63
CA LYS A 19 -26.62 9.04 5.58
C LYS A 19 -25.28 8.65 6.21
N ASP A 20 -24.22 8.60 5.43
CA ASP A 20 -22.87 8.27 5.93
C ASP A 20 -22.31 9.38 6.84
N ILE A 21 -22.52 10.65 6.46
CA ILE A 21 -22.13 11.81 7.29
C ILE A 21 -22.95 11.89 8.59
N LEU A 22 -24.20 11.40 8.60
CA LEU A 22 -25.02 11.34 9.81
C LEU A 22 -24.59 10.19 10.73
N HIS A 23 -24.26 9.01 10.19
CA HIS A 23 -23.74 7.89 10.97
C HIS A 23 -22.36 8.19 11.58
N GLU A 24 -21.42 8.79 10.82
CA GLU A 24 -20.13 9.21 11.37
C GLU A 24 -20.25 10.27 12.48
N ARG A 25 -21.23 11.19 12.37
CA ARG A 25 -21.47 12.21 13.40
C ARG A 25 -22.08 11.63 14.68
N GLU A 26 -22.99 10.67 14.56
CA GLU A 26 -23.59 9.98 15.71
C GLU A 26 -22.56 9.13 16.47
N ASP A 27 -21.65 8.46 15.77
CA ASP A 27 -20.57 7.68 16.39
C ASP A 27 -19.55 8.58 17.10
N ASP A 28 -19.15 9.71 16.51
CA ASP A 28 -18.25 10.69 17.15
C ASP A 28 -18.87 11.31 18.41
N ASP A 29 -20.17 11.62 18.39
CA ASP A 29 -20.88 12.19 19.55
C ASP A 29 -21.12 11.14 20.66
N MET A 30 -21.45 9.89 20.30
CA MET A 30 -21.50 8.79 21.27
C MET A 30 -20.15 8.51 21.92
N GLN A 31 -19.06 8.52 21.14
CA GLN A 31 -17.72 8.32 21.67
C GLN A 31 -17.30 9.46 22.61
N ARG A 32 -17.64 10.71 22.30
CA ARG A 32 -17.40 11.85 23.21
C ARG A 32 -18.12 11.66 24.55
N ILE A 33 -19.39 11.24 24.52
CA ILE A 33 -20.19 10.95 25.73
C ILE A 33 -19.57 9.79 26.53
N ILE A 34 -19.05 8.77 25.87
CA ILE A 34 -18.41 7.62 26.54
C ILE A 34 -17.08 8.03 27.17
N ILE A 35 -16.26 8.83 26.48
CA ILE A 35 -14.98 9.36 26.99
C ILE A 35 -15.22 10.21 28.26
N GLU A 36 -16.29 11.00 28.31
CA GLU A 36 -16.63 11.80 29.49
C GLU A 36 -16.91 10.95 30.73
N ARG A 37 -17.47 9.74 30.54
CA ARG A 37 -17.80 8.75 31.60
C ARG A 37 -16.62 7.88 32.04
N LEU A 38 -15.44 8.07 31.45
CA LEU A 38 -14.21 7.43 31.92
C LEU A 38 -13.74 8.08 33.22
N SER A 39 -13.24 7.27 34.15
CA SER A 39 -12.54 7.74 35.34
C SER A 39 -11.27 8.50 34.96
N VAL A 40 -10.73 9.29 35.89
CA VAL A 40 -9.47 10.03 35.68
C VAL A 40 -8.35 9.08 35.25
N LEU A 41 -8.19 7.96 35.96
CA LEU A 41 -7.22 6.93 35.61
C LEU A 41 -7.44 6.35 34.20
N GLU A 42 -8.69 6.03 33.84
CA GLU A 42 -9.01 5.50 32.50
C GLU A 42 -8.72 6.52 31.39
N LYS A 43 -8.94 7.81 31.65
CA LYS A 43 -8.60 8.90 30.72
C LYS A 43 -7.09 9.05 30.57
N ASP A 44 -6.35 9.00 31.66
CA ASP A 44 -4.88 9.10 31.66
C ASP A 44 -4.26 7.94 30.90
N VAL A 45 -4.74 6.71 31.16
CA VAL A 45 -4.33 5.50 30.43
C VAL A 45 -4.66 5.62 28.95
N LEU A 46 -5.86 6.07 28.59
CA LEU A 46 -6.26 6.25 27.20
C LEU A 46 -5.40 7.30 26.48
N ASN A 47 -5.05 8.40 27.16
CA ASN A 47 -4.18 9.43 26.61
C ASN A 47 -2.74 8.94 26.45
N SER A 48 -2.21 8.17 27.40
CA SER A 48 -0.91 7.50 27.25
C SER A 48 -0.92 6.57 26.04
N ILE A 49 -1.95 5.74 25.88
CA ILE A 49 -2.07 4.84 24.72
C ILE A 49 -2.12 5.65 23.42
N LYS A 50 -2.90 6.74 23.37
CA LYS A 50 -3.00 7.60 22.19
C LYS A 50 -1.65 8.21 21.79
N ASN A 51 -0.85 8.63 22.76
CA ASN A 51 0.48 9.17 22.50
C ASN A 51 1.46 8.08 22.07
N ASP A 52 1.45 6.93 22.76
CA ASP A 52 2.35 5.82 22.46
C ASP A 52 2.05 5.20 21.07
N VAL A 53 0.80 5.23 20.63
CA VAL A 53 0.39 4.82 19.27
C VAL A 53 1.10 5.64 18.18
N GLN A 54 1.55 6.87 18.47
CA GLN A 54 2.28 7.71 17.52
C GLN A 54 3.77 7.35 17.41
N ASP A 55 4.31 6.56 18.35
CA ASP A 55 5.70 6.11 18.32
C ASP A 55 5.77 4.69 17.77
N GLU A 56 6.27 4.53 16.54
CA GLU A 56 6.44 3.24 15.88
C GLU A 56 7.36 2.27 16.64
N ARG A 57 8.17 2.77 17.58
CA ARG A 57 9.07 1.96 18.42
C ARG A 57 8.44 1.56 19.75
N ALA A 58 7.25 2.04 20.07
CA ALA A 58 6.58 1.73 21.32
C ALA A 58 6.07 0.28 21.34
N ASP A 59 6.46 -0.48 22.36
CA ASP A 59 5.85 -1.79 22.65
C ASP A 59 4.41 -1.57 23.12
N MET A 60 3.45 -1.94 22.26
CA MET A 60 2.01 -1.80 22.49
C MET A 60 1.35 -3.09 22.98
N THR A 61 2.13 -4.12 23.34
CA THR A 61 1.57 -5.33 23.97
C THR A 61 0.80 -4.97 25.23
N ILE A 62 -0.31 -5.68 25.49
CA ILE A 62 -1.16 -5.39 26.65
C ILE A 62 -0.38 -5.43 27.96
N SER A 63 0.62 -6.31 28.05
CA SER A 63 1.56 -6.42 29.16
C SER A 63 2.45 -5.19 29.32
N ALA A 64 3.02 -4.68 28.24
CA ALA A 64 3.93 -3.53 28.28
C ALA A 64 3.18 -2.24 28.62
N VAL A 65 2.02 -2.03 27.98
CA VAL A 65 1.17 -0.86 28.24
C VAL A 65 0.60 -0.88 29.66
N ALA A 66 0.19 -2.05 30.15
CA ALA A 66 -0.26 -2.19 31.54
C ALA A 66 0.86 -1.85 32.53
N ARG A 67 2.08 -2.35 32.30
CA ARG A 67 3.25 -2.05 33.14
C ARG A 67 3.61 -0.56 33.12
N ARG A 68 3.64 0.05 31.93
CA ARG A 68 3.97 1.47 31.72
C ARG A 68 2.99 2.40 32.43
N ASN A 69 1.71 2.03 32.42
CA ASN A 69 0.63 2.81 33.04
C ASN A 69 0.35 2.40 34.49
N PHE A 70 1.12 1.47 35.07
CA PHE A 70 0.91 0.96 36.43
C PHE A 70 -0.51 0.42 36.68
N VAL A 71 -1.08 -0.25 35.69
CA VAL A 71 -2.43 -0.85 35.76
C VAL A 71 -2.38 -2.35 35.49
N SER A 72 -3.49 -3.04 35.76
CA SER A 72 -3.65 -4.45 35.35
C SER A 72 -4.03 -4.56 33.87
N GLN A 73 -3.65 -5.64 33.21
CA GLN A 73 -4.09 -5.95 31.85
C GLN A 73 -5.63 -6.04 31.77
N ALA A 74 -6.28 -6.54 32.82
CA ALA A 74 -7.74 -6.62 32.90
C ALA A 74 -8.40 -5.24 32.87
N LEU A 75 -7.76 -4.20 33.41
CA LEU A 75 -8.24 -2.82 33.32
C LEU A 75 -8.23 -2.33 31.87
N LEU A 76 -7.17 -2.63 31.11
CA LEU A 76 -7.09 -2.27 29.69
C LEU A 76 -8.17 -2.94 28.84
N VAL A 77 -8.47 -4.21 29.10
CA VAL A 77 -9.58 -4.92 28.43
C VAL A 77 -10.93 -4.31 28.81
N LYS A 78 -11.15 -3.99 30.10
CA LYS A 78 -12.38 -3.34 30.56
C LYS A 78 -12.55 -1.95 29.98
N LEU A 79 -11.47 -1.16 29.90
CA LEU A 79 -11.45 0.15 29.26
C LEU A 79 -11.88 0.03 27.79
N ALA A 80 -11.29 -0.89 27.03
CA ALA A 80 -11.67 -1.11 25.64
C ALA A 80 -13.15 -1.48 25.48
N LYS A 81 -13.66 -2.40 26.31
CA LYS A 81 -15.07 -2.77 26.32
C LYS A 81 -16.00 -1.62 26.70
N LYS A 82 -15.60 -0.81 27.68
CA LYS A 82 -16.34 0.39 28.11
C LYS A 82 -16.41 1.44 27.00
N MET A 83 -15.40 1.46 26.13
CA MET A 83 -15.36 2.27 24.91
C MET A 83 -16.11 1.66 23.72
N GLY A 84 -16.77 0.51 23.89
CA GLY A 84 -17.55 -0.14 22.84
C GLY A 84 -16.78 -1.15 21.98
N PHE A 85 -15.50 -1.40 22.25
CA PHE A 85 -14.68 -2.34 21.49
C PHE A 85 -14.79 -3.77 22.02
N SER A 86 -14.55 -4.76 21.16
CA SER A 86 -14.54 -6.17 21.53
C SER A 86 -13.41 -6.51 22.52
N GLY A 87 -12.30 -5.76 22.48
CA GLY A 87 -11.17 -5.89 23.39
C GLY A 87 -10.03 -4.90 23.11
N TYR A 88 -8.91 -5.06 23.83
CA TYR A 88 -7.77 -4.13 23.77
C TYR A 88 -7.15 -3.99 22.37
N ARG A 89 -7.03 -5.08 21.61
CA ARG A 89 -6.48 -5.05 20.24
C ARG A 89 -7.36 -4.23 19.28
N ASP A 90 -8.66 -4.36 19.44
CA ASP A 90 -9.67 -3.66 18.63
C ASP A 90 -9.62 -2.14 18.90
N LEU A 91 -9.47 -1.75 20.17
CA LEU A 91 -9.19 -0.35 20.55
C LEU A 91 -7.88 0.17 19.93
N LEU A 92 -6.79 -0.61 19.94
CA LEU A 92 -5.52 -0.18 19.34
C LEU A 92 -5.63 0.01 17.83
N PHE A 93 -6.32 -0.90 17.14
CA PHE A 93 -6.56 -0.81 15.71
C PHE A 93 -7.31 0.49 15.37
N TYR A 94 -8.41 0.76 16.07
CA TYR A 94 -9.19 1.98 15.92
C TYR A 94 -8.35 3.24 16.16
N LEU A 95 -7.57 3.28 17.25
CA LEU A 95 -6.75 4.45 17.57
C LEU A 95 -5.70 4.75 16.51
N ARG A 96 -5.09 3.72 15.89
CA ARG A 96 -4.15 3.87 14.77
C ARG A 96 -4.84 4.36 13.51
N GLN A 97 -5.97 3.74 13.14
CA GLN A 97 -6.76 4.16 12.00
C GLN A 97 -7.19 5.63 12.11
N ALA A 98 -7.66 6.04 13.29
CA ALA A 98 -8.04 7.42 13.54
C ALA A 98 -6.85 8.41 13.46
N GLN A 99 -5.60 7.96 13.66
CA GLN A 99 -4.41 8.78 13.35
C GLN A 99 -4.19 8.88 11.84
N THR A 100 -4.20 7.74 11.14
CA THR A 100 -4.02 7.69 9.69
C THR A 100 -5.08 8.53 8.96
N GLU A 101 -6.32 8.55 9.45
CA GLU A 101 -7.40 9.38 8.91
C GLU A 101 -7.21 10.88 9.23
N LYS A 102 -6.65 11.23 10.38
CA LYS A 102 -6.29 12.63 10.72
C LYS A 102 -5.12 13.13 9.88
N GLU A 103 -4.17 12.26 9.54
CA GLU A 103 -3.06 12.55 8.63
C GLU A 103 -3.57 12.65 7.17
N ALA A 104 -4.47 11.76 6.75
CA ALA A 104 -5.12 11.81 5.44
C ALA A 104 -6.01 13.06 5.27
N LYS A 105 -6.65 13.57 6.33
CA LYS A 105 -7.40 14.85 6.28
C LYS A 105 -6.50 16.07 6.11
N LYS A 106 -5.19 15.97 6.40
CA LYS A 106 -4.20 17.00 6.06
C LYS A 106 -3.65 16.88 4.62
N ASN A 107 -3.81 15.73 3.97
CA ASN A 107 -3.40 15.46 2.58
C ASN A 107 -4.48 14.64 1.83
N PRO A 108 -5.38 15.27 1.04
CA PRO A 108 -6.65 14.66 0.61
C PRO A 108 -6.59 13.50 -0.42
N GLN A 109 -5.43 12.89 -0.68
CA GLN A 109 -5.29 11.80 -1.67
C GLN A 109 -5.37 10.38 -1.08
N GLY A 110 -5.62 10.23 0.23
CA GLY A 110 -5.60 8.95 0.92
C GLY A 110 -6.96 8.48 1.44
N SER A 111 -7.88 8.06 0.57
CA SER A 111 -9.11 7.35 1.00
C SER A 111 -8.97 5.83 0.80
N VAL A 112 -9.29 5.07 1.85
CA VAL A 112 -9.50 3.60 1.99
C VAL A 112 -8.35 2.65 1.60
N ALA A 113 -7.42 3.06 0.72
CA ALA A 113 -6.18 2.33 0.46
C ALA A 113 -5.01 2.74 1.38
N GLY A 114 -5.30 3.41 2.50
CA GLY A 114 -4.31 3.85 3.50
C GLY A 114 -3.61 2.71 4.26
N SER A 115 -4.19 1.51 4.31
CA SER A 115 -3.56 0.33 4.95
C SER A 115 -2.71 -0.52 3.99
N SER A 116 -3.02 -0.51 2.69
CA SER A 116 -2.25 -1.22 1.66
C SER A 116 -1.22 -0.34 0.95
N ARG A 117 -1.27 0.99 1.10
CA ARG A 117 -0.21 1.89 0.58
C ARG A 117 0.94 2.08 1.55
N SER A 118 0.73 1.84 2.85
CA SER A 118 1.78 1.88 3.87
C SER A 118 2.87 0.82 3.65
N LEU A 119 2.59 -0.24 2.87
CA LEU A 119 3.58 -1.25 2.54
C LEU A 119 4.56 -0.82 1.44
N ILE A 120 4.24 0.21 0.65
CA ILE A 120 5.17 0.83 -0.29
C ILE A 120 5.57 2.18 0.30
N ARG A 121 6.72 2.25 0.96
CA ARG A 121 7.20 3.42 1.70
C ARG A 121 7.32 4.68 0.84
N ASN A 122 7.60 4.52 -0.46
CA ASN A 122 7.71 5.62 -1.41
C ASN A 122 6.52 5.72 -2.38
N TYR A 123 5.35 5.17 -2.01
CA TYR A 123 4.17 5.24 -2.87
C TYR A 123 3.79 6.68 -3.21
N SER A 124 3.60 6.93 -4.50
CA SER A 124 3.04 8.18 -5.02
C SER A 124 2.29 7.91 -6.31
N SER A 125 1.41 8.83 -6.71
CA SER A 125 0.77 8.75 -8.04
C SER A 125 1.80 8.74 -9.16
N VAL A 126 2.89 9.50 -9.01
CA VAL A 126 4.01 9.56 -9.98
C VAL A 126 4.71 8.22 -10.11
N LEU A 127 5.04 7.55 -9.00
CA LEU A 127 5.64 6.21 -9.01
C LEU A 127 4.72 5.22 -9.73
N HIS A 128 3.42 5.29 -9.43
CA HIS A 128 2.44 4.39 -10.01
C HIS A 128 2.22 4.65 -11.51
N GLU A 129 2.18 5.90 -11.96
CA GLU A 129 2.13 6.26 -13.38
C GLU A 129 3.39 5.76 -14.11
N GLN A 130 4.58 6.02 -13.56
CA GLN A 130 5.85 5.58 -14.14
C GLN A 130 5.96 4.05 -14.22
N PHE A 131 5.48 3.34 -13.19
CA PHE A 131 5.38 1.88 -13.20
C PHE A 131 4.54 1.40 -14.40
N ASN A 132 3.36 2.00 -14.60
CA ASN A 132 2.48 1.65 -15.70
C ASN A 132 3.06 2.01 -17.07
N ASP A 133 3.72 3.16 -17.20
CA ASP A 133 4.38 3.59 -18.43
C ASP A 133 5.47 2.60 -18.84
N PHE A 134 6.28 2.12 -17.89
CA PHE A 134 7.28 1.09 -18.17
C PHE A 134 6.67 -0.21 -18.69
N PHE A 135 5.54 -0.63 -18.13
CA PHE A 135 4.78 -1.77 -18.66
C PHE A 135 4.30 -1.50 -20.09
N GLN A 136 3.67 -0.34 -20.35
CA GLN A 136 3.15 -0.02 -21.68
C GLN A 136 4.25 0.08 -22.74
N GLU A 137 5.38 0.73 -22.43
CA GLU A 137 6.53 0.83 -23.33
C GLU A 137 7.16 -0.54 -23.64
N SER A 138 7.02 -1.50 -22.72
CA SER A 138 7.48 -2.89 -22.89
C SER A 138 6.53 -3.80 -23.66
N ARG A 139 5.34 -3.32 -24.03
CA ARG A 139 4.31 -4.11 -24.71
C ARG A 139 4.82 -4.72 -26.00
N GLY A 140 4.71 -6.04 -26.17
CA GLY A 140 5.26 -6.76 -27.33
C GLY A 140 6.75 -7.10 -27.21
N THR A 141 7.37 -6.87 -26.05
CA THR A 141 8.63 -7.47 -25.63
C THR A 141 8.37 -8.54 -24.57
N VAL A 142 9.41 -9.28 -24.15
CA VAL A 142 9.34 -10.19 -23.00
C VAL A 142 9.86 -9.47 -21.76
N ILE A 143 9.01 -9.37 -20.74
CA ILE A 143 9.34 -8.82 -19.43
C ILE A 143 10.13 -9.88 -18.66
N SER A 144 11.38 -9.58 -18.30
CA SER A 144 12.19 -10.48 -17.49
C SER A 144 11.99 -10.16 -16.01
N VAL A 145 11.77 -11.18 -15.19
CA VAL A 145 11.58 -11.05 -13.75
C VAL A 145 12.59 -11.91 -13.02
N PHE A 146 13.31 -11.34 -12.07
CA PHE A 146 14.40 -12.00 -11.38
C PHE A 146 14.31 -11.83 -9.87
N GLY A 147 14.55 -12.92 -9.15
CA GLY A 147 14.69 -12.96 -7.69
C GLY A 147 15.40 -14.25 -7.31
N ILE A 148 16.15 -14.23 -6.22
CA ILE A 148 16.89 -15.38 -5.68
C ILE A 148 16.33 -15.72 -4.29
N GLU A 149 16.44 -16.99 -3.90
CA GLU A 149 15.98 -17.49 -2.59
C GLU A 149 14.50 -17.14 -2.36
N ASN A 150 14.16 -16.52 -1.23
CA ASN A 150 12.78 -16.14 -0.93
C ASN A 150 12.20 -15.11 -1.92
N SER A 151 13.06 -14.32 -2.58
CA SER A 151 12.62 -13.38 -3.61
C SER A 151 12.22 -14.09 -4.92
N GLU A 152 12.62 -15.35 -5.11
CA GLU A 152 12.18 -16.15 -6.27
C GLU A 152 10.67 -16.41 -6.22
N LEU A 153 10.09 -16.56 -5.02
CA LEU A 153 8.65 -16.74 -4.84
C LEU A 153 7.85 -15.51 -5.35
N VAL A 154 8.38 -14.31 -5.08
CA VAL A 154 7.78 -13.06 -5.58
C VAL A 154 7.93 -12.97 -7.10
N ALA A 155 9.11 -13.32 -7.63
CA ALA A 155 9.35 -13.30 -9.07
C ALA A 155 8.42 -14.27 -9.83
N GLU A 156 8.22 -15.47 -9.30
CA GLU A 156 7.30 -16.47 -9.85
C GLU A 156 5.85 -15.98 -9.82
N PHE A 157 5.43 -15.39 -8.69
CA PHE A 157 4.12 -14.78 -8.58
C PHE A 157 3.91 -13.67 -9.63
N ILE A 158 4.87 -12.76 -9.78
CA ILE A 158 4.80 -11.66 -10.74
C ILE A 158 4.65 -12.19 -12.16
N VAL A 159 5.50 -13.15 -12.57
CA VAL A 159 5.41 -13.75 -13.91
C VAL A 159 4.05 -14.36 -14.13
N ARG A 160 3.57 -15.18 -13.18
CA ARG A 160 2.27 -15.82 -13.27
C ARG A 160 1.15 -14.78 -13.37
N ARG A 161 1.15 -13.75 -12.54
CA ARG A 161 0.13 -12.69 -12.53
C ARG A 161 0.10 -11.89 -13.83
N ILE A 162 1.26 -11.63 -14.44
CA ILE A 162 1.32 -10.97 -15.76
C ILE A 162 0.74 -11.90 -16.83
N MET A 163 1.09 -13.20 -16.83
CA MET A 163 0.64 -14.18 -17.85
C MET A 163 -0.84 -14.55 -17.73
N GLU A 164 -1.42 -14.48 -16.53
CA GLU A 164 -2.85 -14.73 -16.31
C GLU A 164 -3.74 -13.59 -16.84
N ARG A 165 -3.21 -12.37 -16.99
CA ARG A 165 -3.99 -11.28 -17.56
C ARG A 165 -4.02 -11.37 -19.08
N GLU A 166 -5.22 -11.25 -19.65
CA GLU A 166 -5.44 -11.10 -21.10
C GLU A 166 -5.08 -9.70 -21.62
N ASN A 167 -4.01 -9.12 -21.09
CA ASN A 167 -3.54 -7.78 -21.42
C ASN A 167 -2.39 -7.78 -22.44
N GLY A 168 -2.01 -8.95 -22.98
CA GLY A 168 -1.03 -9.08 -24.07
C GLY A 168 0.44 -8.88 -23.67
N PHE A 169 0.77 -8.97 -22.37
CA PHE A 169 2.16 -9.02 -21.93
C PHE A 169 2.72 -10.44 -21.94
N MET A 170 4.02 -10.56 -22.16
CA MET A 170 4.77 -11.80 -22.03
C MET A 170 5.85 -11.62 -20.95
N ALA A 171 6.04 -12.61 -20.08
CA ALA A 171 6.93 -12.53 -18.94
C ALA A 171 7.68 -13.85 -18.75
N TYR A 172 8.92 -13.74 -18.27
CA TYR A 172 9.81 -14.86 -18.06
C TYR A 172 10.58 -14.71 -16.75
N LYS A 173 10.61 -15.77 -15.94
CA LYS A 173 11.42 -15.82 -14.72
C LYS A 173 12.86 -16.16 -15.08
N GLY A 174 13.80 -15.27 -14.82
CA GLY A 174 15.23 -15.51 -14.99
C GLY A 174 15.99 -14.34 -15.60
N CYS A 175 17.16 -14.66 -16.18
CA CYS A 175 18.03 -13.68 -16.81
C CYS A 175 17.33 -12.96 -17.98
N MET A 176 17.85 -11.77 -18.29
CA MET A 176 17.30 -10.98 -19.38
C MET A 176 17.30 -11.74 -20.72
N MET A 177 16.14 -11.81 -21.35
CA MET A 177 15.98 -12.34 -22.70
C MET A 177 16.43 -11.29 -23.73
N LYS A 178 17.26 -11.70 -24.70
CA LYS A 178 17.71 -10.81 -25.79
C LYS A 178 16.50 -10.27 -26.56
N LYS A 179 16.44 -8.96 -26.78
CA LYS A 179 15.46 -8.33 -27.69
C LYS A 179 15.59 -8.96 -29.08
N LYS A 180 14.47 -9.44 -29.64
CA LYS A 180 14.35 -9.61 -31.10
C LYS A 180 14.05 -8.23 -31.68
N ASP A 181 15.05 -7.54 -32.23
CA ASP A 181 14.99 -6.44 -33.22
C ASP A 181 13.77 -5.47 -33.27
N HIS A 182 13.12 -5.16 -32.14
CA HIS A 182 12.10 -4.10 -32.05
C HIS A 182 12.82 -2.81 -31.67
N LYS A 183 13.40 -2.11 -32.65
CA LYS A 183 14.23 -0.91 -32.43
C LYS A 183 13.52 0.19 -31.64
N ASP A 184 12.19 0.24 -31.71
CA ASP A 184 11.39 1.33 -31.12
C ASP A 184 10.82 1.00 -29.73
N LYS A 185 11.06 -0.22 -29.19
CA LYS A 185 10.51 -0.65 -27.90
C LYS A 185 11.58 -0.85 -26.84
N LYS A 186 11.32 -0.37 -25.62
CA LYS A 186 12.15 -0.63 -24.45
C LYS A 186 11.69 -1.93 -23.79
N GLY A 187 12.63 -2.80 -23.42
CA GLY A 187 12.26 -4.00 -22.64
C GLY A 187 12.02 -3.61 -21.19
N LEU A 188 11.56 -4.55 -20.36
CA LEU A 188 11.38 -4.34 -18.94
C LEU A 188 12.04 -5.48 -18.15
N MET A 189 12.87 -5.11 -17.18
CA MET A 189 13.44 -6.00 -16.18
C MET A 189 12.87 -5.64 -14.82
N ILE A 190 12.28 -6.61 -14.14
CA ILE A 190 11.81 -6.49 -12.76
C ILE A 190 12.71 -7.33 -11.88
N VAL A 191 13.32 -6.73 -10.88
CA VAL A 191 14.18 -7.41 -9.92
C VAL A 191 13.56 -7.35 -8.53
N VAL A 192 13.54 -8.47 -7.83
CA VAL A 192 13.14 -8.54 -6.43
C VAL A 192 14.37 -8.91 -5.61
N SER A 193 14.76 -8.02 -4.71
CA SER A 193 15.89 -8.22 -3.80
C SER A 193 15.64 -7.48 -2.51
N GLU A 194 15.37 -8.22 -1.43
CA GLU A 194 15.04 -7.67 -0.12
C GLU A 194 16.05 -6.63 0.36
N THR A 195 17.32 -7.01 0.49
CA THR A 195 18.38 -6.09 0.94
C THR A 195 18.83 -5.10 -0.13
N GLY A 196 18.58 -5.43 -1.41
CA GLY A 196 19.08 -4.69 -2.57
C GLY A 196 20.61 -4.74 -2.74
N GLU A 197 21.31 -5.58 -1.97
CA GLU A 197 22.78 -5.71 -1.98
C GLU A 197 23.28 -6.99 -2.63
N THR A 198 22.38 -7.91 -3.00
CA THR A 198 22.72 -9.16 -3.69
C THR A 198 23.43 -8.85 -5.02
N GLU A 199 24.68 -9.29 -5.16
CA GLU A 199 25.54 -8.94 -6.30
C GLU A 199 24.89 -9.27 -7.65
N THR A 200 24.35 -10.49 -7.78
CA THR A 200 23.67 -10.94 -9.00
C THR A 200 22.44 -10.09 -9.33
N SER A 201 21.67 -9.64 -8.32
CA SER A 201 20.53 -8.73 -8.54
C SER A 201 20.98 -7.37 -9.04
N VAL A 202 22.06 -6.82 -8.47
CA VAL A 202 22.64 -5.54 -8.92
C VAL A 202 23.20 -5.66 -10.34
N GLU A 203 23.91 -6.74 -10.64
CA GLU A 203 24.43 -7.02 -11.99
C GLU A 203 23.31 -7.15 -13.03
N MET A 204 22.17 -7.77 -12.66
CA MET A 204 21.00 -7.90 -13.52
C MET A 204 20.40 -6.54 -13.88
N ILE A 205 20.25 -5.64 -12.91
CA ILE A 205 19.77 -4.26 -13.12
C ILE A 205 20.71 -3.52 -14.06
N LYS A 206 22.02 -3.54 -13.78
CA LYS A 206 23.05 -2.87 -14.61
C LYS A 206 23.06 -3.38 -16.04
N THR A 207 23.00 -4.69 -16.22
CA THR A 207 23.01 -5.33 -17.54
C THR A 207 21.75 -4.99 -18.32
N ALA A 208 20.59 -4.94 -17.63
CA ALA A 208 19.33 -4.54 -18.22
C ALA A 208 19.33 -3.09 -18.69
N GLY A 209 19.76 -2.16 -17.84
CA GLY A 209 19.86 -0.73 -18.19
C GLY A 209 20.78 -0.46 -19.39
N ARG A 210 21.97 -1.10 -19.42
CA ARG A 210 22.92 -0.98 -20.56
C ARG A 210 22.36 -1.50 -21.89
N SER A 211 21.38 -2.39 -21.83
CA SER A 211 20.75 -3.00 -23.01
C SER A 211 19.46 -2.26 -23.43
N GLY A 212 19.15 -1.11 -22.80
CA GLY A 212 17.98 -0.30 -23.12
C GLY A 212 16.66 -0.92 -22.68
N CYS A 213 16.68 -1.64 -21.55
CA CYS A 213 15.48 -2.02 -20.81
C CYS A 213 15.26 -1.02 -19.67
N HIS A 214 14.01 -0.73 -19.38
CA HIS A 214 13.63 -0.14 -18.10
C HIS A 214 13.85 -1.16 -16.99
N THR A 215 14.18 -0.66 -15.81
CA THR A 215 14.46 -1.48 -14.63
C THR A 215 13.59 -1.05 -13.46
N ILE A 216 12.84 -2.00 -12.92
CA ILE A 216 12.07 -1.85 -11.68
C ILE A 216 12.72 -2.75 -10.63
N VAL A 217 12.97 -2.23 -9.43
CA VAL A 217 13.42 -3.06 -8.31
C VAL A 217 12.45 -2.97 -7.14
N PHE A 218 12.08 -4.13 -6.59
CA PHE A 218 11.38 -4.25 -5.31
C PHE A 218 12.42 -4.56 -4.24
N THR A 219 12.56 -3.68 -3.25
CA THR A 219 13.57 -3.80 -2.18
C THR A 219 13.11 -3.13 -0.89
N ALA A 220 13.56 -3.60 0.26
CA ALA A 220 13.27 -2.97 1.55
C ALA A 220 14.21 -1.79 1.86
N ASN A 221 15.40 -1.77 1.25
CA ASN A 221 16.44 -0.79 1.52
C ASN A 221 16.54 0.27 0.41
N GLU A 222 16.00 1.46 0.70
CA GLU A 222 16.05 2.63 -0.19
C GLU A 222 17.47 3.10 -0.54
N ARG A 223 18.47 2.76 0.30
CA ARG A 223 19.87 3.18 0.13
C ARG A 223 20.75 2.09 -0.47
N SER A 224 20.13 1.01 -0.96
CA SER A 224 20.85 -0.12 -1.51
C SER A 224 21.44 0.18 -2.89
N ARG A 225 22.46 -0.58 -3.28
CA ARG A 225 23.01 -0.52 -4.64
C ARG A 225 21.96 -0.77 -5.70
N ALA A 226 21.06 -1.75 -5.49
CA ALA A 226 20.00 -2.03 -6.44
C ALA A 226 19.02 -0.85 -6.60
N ALA A 227 18.64 -0.19 -5.50
CA ALA A 227 17.78 0.99 -5.56
C ALA A 227 18.43 2.18 -6.28
N ALA A 228 19.74 2.38 -6.09
CA ALA A 228 20.48 3.46 -6.73
C ALA A 228 20.68 3.27 -8.25
N GLU A 229 20.72 2.03 -8.72
CA GLU A 229 21.00 1.68 -10.11
C GLU A 229 19.74 1.48 -10.97
N ALA A 230 18.59 1.21 -10.34
CA ALA A 230 17.33 0.99 -11.04
C ALA A 230 16.66 2.30 -11.47
N ASP A 231 15.95 2.27 -12.60
CA ASP A 231 15.16 3.41 -13.09
C ASP A 231 13.96 3.70 -12.18
N LEU A 232 13.39 2.66 -11.54
CA LEU A 232 12.27 2.77 -10.61
C LEU A 232 12.42 1.84 -9.40
N PRO A 233 12.91 2.36 -8.26
CA PRO A 233 12.89 1.63 -7.00
C PRO A 233 11.51 1.70 -6.34
N VAL A 234 10.93 0.53 -6.04
CA VAL A 234 9.73 0.35 -5.23
C VAL A 234 10.19 -0.09 -3.84
N ILE A 235 10.06 0.82 -2.86
CA ILE A 235 10.57 0.59 -1.51
C ILE A 235 9.49 -0.08 -0.66
N ILE A 236 9.73 -1.32 -0.29
CA ILE A 236 8.79 -2.20 0.40
C ILE A 236 9.04 -2.14 1.90
N GLU A 237 7.98 -2.07 2.69
CA GLU A 237 8.07 -2.27 4.14
C GLU A 237 8.46 -3.73 4.43
N GLU A 238 9.26 -3.98 5.46
CA GLU A 238 9.65 -5.35 5.83
C GLU A 238 9.14 -5.75 7.22
N LYS A 239 8.66 -4.78 8.02
CA LYS A 239 8.18 -5.03 9.37
C LYS A 239 6.68 -4.79 9.47
N SER A 240 6.02 -5.75 10.11
CA SER A 240 4.67 -5.56 10.63
C SER A 240 4.70 -5.60 12.15
N TRP A 241 4.01 -4.67 12.80
CA TRP A 241 3.83 -4.73 14.26
C TRP A 241 2.98 -5.94 14.69
N GLU A 242 2.11 -6.46 13.81
CA GLU A 242 1.30 -7.66 14.07
C GLU A 242 2.16 -8.91 14.08
N PHE A 243 3.26 -8.89 13.32
CA PHE A 243 4.22 -9.97 13.14
C PHE A 243 5.65 -9.45 13.33
N SER A 244 5.93 -8.83 14.48
CA SER A 244 7.20 -8.13 14.75
C SER A 244 8.44 -8.99 14.60
N ASP A 245 8.29 -10.29 14.80
CA ASP A 245 9.37 -11.28 14.73
C ASP A 245 9.50 -11.90 13.32
N SER A 246 8.65 -11.51 12.37
CA SER A 246 8.61 -12.06 11.02
C SER A 246 8.98 -10.99 10.00
N ASN A 247 9.74 -11.42 8.99
CA ASN A 247 10.04 -10.61 7.84
C ASN A 247 8.85 -10.63 6.86
N MET A 248 8.27 -9.46 6.62
CA MET A 248 7.09 -9.28 5.78
C MET A 248 7.41 -8.86 4.35
N PHE A 249 8.69 -8.81 3.96
CA PHE A 249 9.10 -8.35 2.64
C PHE A 249 8.42 -9.14 1.52
N VAL A 250 8.41 -10.48 1.56
CA VAL A 250 7.80 -11.32 0.51
C VAL A 250 6.29 -11.04 0.34
N PRO A 251 5.44 -11.15 1.38
CA PRO A 251 4.01 -10.88 1.23
C PRO A 251 3.71 -9.41 0.87
N TYR A 252 4.51 -8.45 1.35
CA TYR A 252 4.34 -7.05 0.99
C TYR A 252 4.79 -6.76 -0.44
N ALA A 253 5.88 -7.34 -0.94
CA ALA A 253 6.29 -7.19 -2.34
C ALA A 253 5.24 -7.76 -3.31
N ILE A 254 4.63 -8.90 -2.96
CA ILE A 254 3.49 -9.45 -3.71
C ILE A 254 2.32 -8.46 -3.73
N THR A 255 1.92 -7.96 -2.56
CA THR A 255 0.79 -7.02 -2.43
C THR A 255 1.07 -5.68 -3.13
N ALA A 256 2.31 -5.21 -3.09
CA ALA A 256 2.77 -4.01 -3.80
C ALA A 256 2.62 -4.17 -5.30
N PHE A 257 3.06 -5.31 -5.84
CA PHE A 257 2.93 -5.60 -7.26
C PHE A 257 1.46 -5.60 -7.69
N ILE A 258 0.58 -6.27 -6.93
CA ILE A 258 -0.87 -6.26 -7.14
C ILE A 258 -1.39 -4.82 -7.18
N LEU A 259 -1.08 -4.02 -6.15
CA LEU A 259 -1.55 -2.64 -6.05
C LEU A 259 -1.14 -1.78 -7.25
N LEU A 260 0.12 -1.90 -7.68
CA LEU A 260 0.69 -1.14 -8.79
C LEU A 260 0.21 -1.64 -10.16
N PHE A 261 -0.08 -2.93 -10.29
CA PHE A 261 -0.45 -3.54 -11.58
C PHE A 261 -1.98 -3.57 -11.81
N GLU A 262 -2.79 -3.53 -10.76
CA GLU A 262 -4.25 -3.75 -10.87
C GLU A 262 -5.06 -2.48 -11.16
N THR A 263 -4.50 -1.28 -11.06
CA THR A 263 -5.26 -0.02 -10.99
C THR A 263 -5.58 0.67 -12.33
N ARG A 264 -5.80 -0.10 -13.42
CA ARG A 264 -6.66 0.31 -14.55
C ARG A 264 -7.40 -0.87 -15.18
N GLY A 265 -8.62 -1.07 -14.72
CA GLY A 265 -9.77 -1.64 -15.44
C GLY A 265 -10.98 -1.16 -14.65
N GLU A 266 -11.72 -0.15 -15.06
CA GLU A 266 -12.75 -0.24 -16.10
C GLU A 266 -12.92 1.11 -16.81
N THR A 267 -12.27 1.30 -17.96
CA THR A 267 -12.85 2.09 -19.06
C THR A 267 -12.00 1.78 -20.26
N ILE A 268 -12.48 0.91 -21.14
CA ILE A 268 -12.26 0.92 -22.59
C ILE A 268 -13.07 -0.26 -23.17
N LYS A 269 -14.09 0.13 -23.94
CA LYS A 269 -14.72 -0.57 -25.08
C LYS A 269 -15.61 -1.79 -24.80
N ASN A 270 -16.89 -1.49 -24.65
CA ASN A 270 -17.93 -2.13 -25.45
C ASN A 270 -18.70 -1.03 -26.22
N GLU A 271 -18.04 -0.45 -27.21
CA GLU A 271 -18.70 0.14 -28.38
C GLU A 271 -18.10 -0.56 -29.60
N GLU A 272 -18.99 -0.98 -30.51
CA GLU A 272 -18.77 -1.70 -31.78
C GLU A 272 -18.47 -3.21 -31.59
N VAL A 273 -19.35 -4.15 -31.95
CA VAL A 273 -20.15 -4.32 -33.18
C VAL A 273 -21.54 -4.88 -32.88
#